data_AF-A0A3M2SVX4-F1
#
_entry.id   AF-A0A3M2SVX4-F1
#
_cell.length_a   1.000
_cell.length_b   1.000
_cell.length_c   1.000
_cell.angle_alpha   90.00
_cell.angle_beta   90.00
_cell.angle_gamma   90.00
#
_symmetry.space_group_name_H-M   'P 1'
#
loop_
_entity.id
_entity.type
_entity.pdbx_description
1 polymer ?
#
loop_
_entity_poly.entity_id
_entity_poly.type
_entity_poly.pdbx_seq_one_letter_code
_entity_poly.pdbx_strand_id
1 'polypeptide(L)'
;MIDNYDNLPPYMFFIHAQRFQWHNDDPDYDGVPLLRSLQLAYLREQGYVNMRCVWAVGCPSEIYPFVDEGGGTEEKEDVTARMVFRTAFQEILPEKEVPQVVSASCCAQFALTREMVCSRPREDYIRMRQWLLDTPLTDSLAGRVFEYSWHIMFGFEGVNCPSAGECYCKVYDRCDMQCEEDSCEERYQLPPFSTLPEGWPYIGWHGETRNFSGPP
;
A
#
# COMPACT_ATOMS: atom_id res chain seq x y z
N MET A 1 2.16 -4.87 16.30
CA MET A 1 0.77 -4.42 16.54
C MET A 1 0.08 -5.28 17.60
N ILE A 2 -0.14 -6.58 17.37
CA ILE A 2 -0.86 -7.49 18.29
C ILE A 2 -0.30 -7.50 19.71
N ASP A 3 1.03 -7.63 19.88
CA ASP A 3 1.63 -7.77 21.21
C ASP A 3 1.63 -6.47 22.03
N ASN A 4 1.41 -5.33 21.36
CA ASN A 4 1.42 -4.01 21.97
C ASN A 4 0.05 -3.31 21.82
N TYR A 5 -1.02 -4.08 21.59
CA TYR A 5 -2.35 -3.56 21.25
C TYR A 5 -2.90 -2.58 22.30
N ASP A 6 -2.67 -2.87 23.58
CA ASP A 6 -3.12 -2.02 24.70
C ASP A 6 -2.22 -0.80 24.95
N ASN A 7 -1.10 -0.67 24.22
CA ASN A 7 -0.11 0.38 24.41
C ASN A 7 0.43 0.95 23.08
N LEU A 8 -0.37 0.93 22.01
CA LEU A 8 0.03 1.42 20.69
C LEU A 8 0.40 2.91 20.76
N PRO A 9 1.38 3.42 19.98
CA PRO A 9 1.59 4.86 19.86
C PRO A 9 0.38 5.53 19.17
N PRO A 10 0.19 6.85 19.30
CA PRO A 10 -0.96 7.55 18.68
C PRO A 10 -0.96 7.45 17.15
N TYR A 11 0.24 7.33 16.55
CA TYR A 11 0.44 7.16 15.12
C TYR A 11 1.41 6.01 14.86
N MET A 12 1.11 5.20 13.85
CA MET A 12 1.91 4.05 13.44
C MET A 12 2.13 4.12 11.93
N PHE A 13 3.34 3.80 11.49
CA PHE A 13 3.72 3.78 10.09
C PHE A 13 4.17 2.37 9.73
N PHE A 14 3.57 1.80 8.71
CA PHE A 14 3.90 0.50 8.16
C PHE A 14 4.57 0.77 6.82
N ILE A 15 5.89 0.62 6.78
CA ILE A 15 6.74 0.89 5.62
C ILE A 15 7.69 -0.28 5.42
N HIS A 16 8.16 -0.49 4.19
CA HIS A 16 9.26 -1.42 3.97
C HIS A 16 10.54 -0.88 4.61
N ALA A 17 11.45 -1.79 4.98
CA ALA A 17 12.55 -1.47 5.88
C ALA A 17 13.63 -0.57 5.27
N GLN A 18 13.79 -0.60 3.94
CA GLN A 18 14.83 0.17 3.26
C GLN A 18 14.44 1.64 3.16
N ARG A 19 15.41 2.52 3.41
CA ARG A 19 15.24 3.96 3.15
C ARG A 19 15.01 4.24 1.67
N PHE A 20 15.81 3.63 0.80
CA PHE A 20 15.70 3.79 -0.65
C PHE A 20 15.10 2.53 -1.25
N GLN A 21 13.92 2.65 -1.84
CA GLN A 21 13.21 1.54 -2.47
C GLN A 21 12.03 2.03 -3.29
N TRP A 22 11.72 1.34 -4.38
CA TRP A 22 10.70 1.76 -5.33
C TRP A 22 9.29 1.89 -4.71
N HIS A 23 9.02 1.27 -3.56
CA HIS A 23 7.74 1.42 -2.87
C HIS A 23 7.53 2.82 -2.22
N ASN A 24 8.56 3.68 -2.17
CA ASN A 24 8.45 5.06 -1.69
C ASN A 24 7.97 6.01 -2.81
N ASP A 25 6.96 6.83 -2.51
CA ASP A 25 6.37 7.82 -3.41
C ASP A 25 7.16 9.13 -3.52
N ASP A 26 8.44 8.96 -3.78
CA ASP A 26 9.43 10.03 -3.90
C ASP A 26 10.23 9.86 -5.20
N PRO A 27 10.62 10.94 -5.90
CA PRO A 27 11.42 10.86 -7.13
C PRO A 27 12.76 10.13 -6.97
N ASP A 28 13.35 10.17 -5.77
CA ASP A 28 14.58 9.46 -5.43
C ASP A 28 14.32 8.11 -4.73
N TYR A 29 13.05 7.70 -4.65
CA TYR A 29 12.63 6.53 -3.89
C TYR A 29 13.02 6.60 -2.41
N ASP A 30 13.24 7.80 -1.87
CA ASP A 30 13.64 8.05 -0.48
C ASP A 30 12.42 8.11 0.44
N GLY A 31 12.42 7.30 1.51
CA GLY A 31 11.35 7.32 2.52
C GLY A 31 11.42 8.49 3.48
N VAL A 32 12.58 9.15 3.62
CA VAL A 32 12.78 10.23 4.60
C VAL A 32 11.93 11.47 4.28
N PRO A 33 11.90 12.01 3.04
CA PRO A 33 11.03 13.13 2.71
C PRO A 33 9.56 12.85 3.01
N LEU A 34 9.08 11.65 2.67
CA LEU A 34 7.68 11.24 2.87
C LEU A 34 7.30 11.21 4.34
N LEU A 35 8.14 10.59 5.18
CA LEU A 35 7.90 10.54 6.62
C LEU A 35 7.93 11.92 7.28
N ARG A 36 8.79 12.83 6.79
CA ARG A 36 8.90 14.20 7.33
C ARG A 36 7.75 15.10 6.92
N SER A 37 7.19 14.92 5.72
CA SER A 37 6.11 15.76 5.21
C SER A 37 4.71 15.21 5.44
N LEU A 38 4.58 13.97 5.96
CA LEU A 38 3.26 13.38 6.18
C LEU A 38 2.43 14.19 7.18
N GLN A 39 1.24 14.59 6.76
CA GLN A 39 0.35 15.43 7.54
C GLN A 39 -0.40 14.64 8.61
N LEU A 40 0.12 14.67 9.84
CA LEU A 40 -0.50 13.99 11.00
C LEU A 40 -1.92 14.49 11.32
N ALA A 41 -2.25 15.73 10.95
CA ALA A 41 -3.60 16.26 11.08
C ALA A 41 -4.58 15.51 10.17
N TYR A 42 -4.20 15.31 8.89
CA TYR A 42 -4.99 14.54 7.94
C TYR A 42 -5.09 13.07 8.35
N LEU A 43 -3.97 12.45 8.78
CA LEU A 43 -3.99 11.08 9.31
C LEU A 43 -4.92 10.94 10.52
N ARG A 44 -4.94 11.94 11.43
CA ARG A 44 -5.85 11.93 12.58
C ARG A 44 -7.32 11.96 12.14
N GLU A 45 -7.64 12.74 11.12
CA GLU A 45 -9.01 12.85 10.59
C GLU A 45 -9.47 11.56 9.90
N GLN A 46 -8.61 10.97 9.05
CA GLN A 46 -8.96 9.79 8.26
C GLN A 46 -8.78 8.46 9.01
N GLY A 47 -7.91 8.43 10.02
CA GLY A 47 -7.57 7.23 10.77
C GLY A 47 -6.64 6.24 10.04
N TYR A 48 -6.72 6.18 8.71
CA TYR A 48 -5.86 5.42 7.79
C TYR A 48 -5.47 6.28 6.59
N VAL A 49 -4.22 6.20 6.16
CA VAL A 49 -3.71 6.89 4.96
C VAL A 49 -2.78 5.96 4.20
N ASN A 50 -3.05 5.74 2.91
CA ASN A 50 -2.09 5.13 2.00
C ASN A 50 -0.99 6.14 1.68
N MET A 51 0.28 5.72 1.79
CA MET A 51 1.43 6.61 1.57
C MET A 51 1.80 6.74 0.09
N ARG A 52 1.17 5.99 -0.80
CA ARG A 52 1.31 6.08 -2.26
C ARG A 52 0.19 6.94 -2.84
N CYS A 53 0.55 8.01 -3.55
CA CYS A 53 -0.41 8.89 -4.24
C CYS A 53 -0.53 8.59 -5.73
N VAL A 54 0.55 8.21 -6.42
CA VAL A 54 0.46 7.88 -7.85
C VAL A 54 -0.36 6.61 -8.09
N TRP A 55 -1.08 6.54 -9.20
CA TRP A 55 -1.85 5.35 -9.59
C TRP A 55 -1.06 4.33 -10.41
N ALA A 56 0.28 4.44 -10.42
CA ALA A 56 1.15 3.62 -11.27
C ALA A 56 0.93 2.10 -11.15
N VAL A 57 0.47 1.64 -9.97
CA VAL A 57 0.07 0.24 -9.72
C VAL A 57 -1.13 0.24 -8.76
N GLY A 58 -2.18 -0.53 -9.05
CA GLY A 58 -3.32 -0.77 -8.16
C GLY A 58 -4.58 0.09 -8.40
N CYS A 59 -4.43 1.35 -8.82
CA CYS A 59 -5.55 2.21 -9.19
C CYS A 59 -5.67 2.33 -10.72
N PRO A 60 -6.86 2.61 -11.28
CA PRO A 60 -8.16 2.77 -10.59
C PRO A 60 -8.91 1.45 -10.39
N SER A 61 -8.47 0.36 -11.03
CA SER A 61 -9.12 -0.97 -10.98
C SER A 61 -8.10 -2.10 -10.99
N GLU A 62 -7.73 -2.61 -9.80
CA GLU A 62 -6.80 -3.75 -9.72
C GLU A 62 -7.55 -5.07 -9.74
N ILE A 63 -8.46 -5.34 -8.81
CA ILE A 63 -9.08 -6.67 -8.65
C ILE A 63 -10.58 -6.58 -8.90
N TYR A 64 -11.12 -7.54 -9.65
CA TYR A 64 -12.55 -7.75 -9.85
C TYR A 64 -12.93 -9.09 -9.21
N PRO A 65 -13.23 -9.17 -7.90
CA PRO A 65 -13.28 -10.44 -7.16
C PRO A 65 -14.23 -11.50 -7.71
N PHE A 66 -15.31 -11.09 -8.40
CA PHE A 66 -16.30 -12.00 -9.00
C PHE A 66 -16.00 -12.40 -10.45
N VAL A 67 -15.07 -11.69 -11.10
CA VAL A 67 -14.66 -11.94 -12.50
C VAL A 67 -13.31 -12.67 -12.54
N ASP A 68 -12.40 -12.29 -11.65
CA ASP A 68 -11.05 -12.85 -11.58
C ASP A 68 -11.04 -14.25 -10.93
N GLU A 69 -12.08 -14.60 -10.17
CA GLU A 69 -12.20 -15.90 -9.51
C GLU A 69 -12.27 -17.05 -10.54
N GLY A 70 -11.41 -18.06 -10.38
CA GLY A 70 -11.53 -19.32 -11.14
C GLY A 70 -10.78 -19.42 -12.49
N GLY A 71 -9.69 -18.68 -12.70
CA GLY A 71 -8.85 -18.81 -13.92
C GLY A 71 -7.88 -20.00 -13.98
N GLY A 72 -7.75 -20.83 -12.94
CA GLY A 72 -6.80 -21.94 -12.90
C GLY A 72 -7.41 -23.25 -13.37
N THR A 73 -7.70 -23.40 -14.67
CA THR A 73 -7.98 -24.73 -15.22
C THR A 73 -6.67 -25.51 -15.35
N GLU A 74 -6.72 -26.80 -15.00
CA GLU A 74 -5.61 -27.75 -15.11
C GLU A 74 -4.84 -27.55 -16.42
N GLU A 75 -3.52 -27.39 -16.30
CA GLU A 75 -2.54 -27.16 -17.38
C GLU A 75 -2.28 -25.67 -17.78
N LYS A 76 -1.37 -25.01 -17.01
CA LYS A 76 -0.40 -23.96 -17.45
C LYS A 76 -0.61 -22.47 -17.10
N GLU A 77 -1.35 -22.09 -16.05
CA GLU A 77 -1.26 -20.71 -15.52
C GLU A 77 -0.74 -20.66 -14.07
N ASP A 78 0.24 -19.77 -13.83
CA ASP A 78 0.70 -19.41 -12.49
C ASP A 78 -0.45 -18.70 -11.76
N VAL A 79 -0.90 -19.25 -10.64
CA VAL A 79 -1.96 -18.67 -9.81
C VAL A 79 -1.60 -17.24 -9.41
N THR A 80 -2.54 -16.29 -9.62
CA THR A 80 -2.34 -14.88 -9.26
C THR A 80 -3.16 -14.48 -8.03
N ALA A 81 -2.77 -13.37 -7.37
CA ALA A 81 -3.48 -12.87 -6.19
C ALA A 81 -4.93 -12.47 -6.51
N ARG A 82 -5.18 -11.97 -7.72
CA ARG A 82 -6.52 -11.62 -8.21
C ARG A 82 -7.46 -12.82 -8.19
N MET A 83 -6.97 -13.98 -8.63
CA MET A 83 -7.74 -15.22 -8.73
C MET A 83 -8.14 -15.77 -7.36
N VAL A 84 -7.31 -15.57 -6.35
CA VAL A 84 -7.55 -16.08 -4.98
C VAL A 84 -8.16 -15.04 -4.05
N PHE A 85 -8.24 -13.77 -4.47
CA PHE A 85 -8.62 -12.66 -3.60
C PHE A 85 -9.98 -12.86 -2.96
N ARG A 86 -11.01 -13.26 -3.72
CA ARG A 86 -12.38 -13.42 -3.20
C ARG A 86 -12.42 -14.42 -2.04
N THR A 87 -11.92 -15.63 -2.26
CA THR A 87 -11.90 -16.69 -1.23
C THR A 87 -11.10 -16.24 -0.02
N ALA A 88 -9.88 -15.74 -0.23
CA ALA A 88 -9.02 -15.29 0.86
C ALA A 88 -9.63 -14.13 1.65
N PHE A 89 -10.24 -13.15 0.97
CA PHE A 89 -10.91 -12.00 1.59
C PHE A 89 -12.05 -12.43 2.52
N GLN A 90 -12.89 -13.38 2.08
CA GLN A 90 -13.98 -13.92 2.89
C GLN A 90 -13.48 -14.66 4.14
N GLU A 91 -12.30 -15.25 4.09
CA GLU A 91 -11.68 -15.94 5.24
C GLU A 91 -11.06 -14.95 6.24
N ILE A 92 -10.38 -13.90 5.76
CA ILE A 92 -9.72 -12.90 6.62
C ILE A 92 -10.71 -11.90 7.23
N LEU A 93 -11.74 -11.51 6.48
CA LEU A 93 -12.75 -10.50 6.84
C LEU A 93 -14.18 -11.08 6.65
N PRO A 94 -14.56 -12.13 7.39
CA PRO A 94 -15.86 -12.80 7.23
C PRO A 94 -17.06 -11.92 7.55
N GLU A 95 -16.84 -10.82 8.27
CA GLU A 95 -17.86 -9.83 8.60
C GLU A 95 -18.13 -8.81 7.48
N LYS A 96 -17.31 -8.79 6.42
CA LYS A 96 -17.40 -7.83 5.32
C LYS A 96 -17.95 -8.49 4.07
N GLU A 97 -18.80 -7.77 3.35
CA GLU A 97 -19.17 -8.15 1.98
C GLU A 97 -17.97 -7.98 1.04
N VAL A 98 -17.80 -8.91 0.11
CA VAL A 98 -16.74 -8.83 -0.91
C VAL A 98 -17.09 -7.70 -1.90
N PRO A 99 -16.22 -6.69 -2.08
CA PRO A 99 -16.48 -5.62 -3.04
C PRO A 99 -16.53 -6.12 -4.49
N GLN A 100 -17.26 -5.41 -5.35
CA GLN A 100 -17.29 -5.71 -6.80
C GLN A 100 -15.96 -5.37 -7.50
N VAL A 101 -15.28 -4.34 -7.01
CA VAL A 101 -13.97 -3.88 -7.47
C VAL A 101 -13.14 -3.53 -6.25
N VAL A 102 -11.87 -3.94 -6.25
CA VAL A 102 -10.91 -3.57 -5.23
C VAL A 102 -9.72 -2.87 -5.85
N SER A 103 -9.43 -1.67 -5.34
CA SER A 103 -8.36 -0.81 -5.82
C SER A 103 -7.85 0.09 -4.71
N ALA A 104 -6.54 0.22 -4.65
CA ALA A 104 -5.83 1.23 -3.91
C ALA A 104 -4.45 1.35 -4.54
N SER A 105 -3.79 2.49 -4.40
CA SER A 105 -2.40 2.59 -4.85
C SER A 105 -1.55 1.55 -4.11
N CYS A 106 -0.64 0.87 -4.82
CA CYS A 106 0.04 -0.33 -4.35
C CYS A 106 0.85 -0.18 -3.06
N CYS A 107 1.49 -1.30 -2.72
CA CYS A 107 2.79 -1.41 -2.08
C CYS A 107 2.76 -1.53 -0.56
N ALA A 108 1.56 -1.65 0.03
CA ALA A 108 1.35 -1.92 1.45
C ALA A 108 2.09 -0.95 2.40
N GLN A 109 2.30 0.30 1.96
CA GLN A 109 2.81 1.37 2.83
C GLN A 109 1.68 2.29 3.26
N PHE A 110 1.41 2.33 4.55
CA PHE A 110 0.30 3.10 5.09
C PHE A 110 0.59 3.58 6.51
N ALA A 111 -0.15 4.61 6.92
CA ALA A 111 -0.13 5.13 8.26
C ALA A 111 -1.50 4.93 8.93
N LEU A 112 -1.47 4.69 10.24
CA LEU A 112 -2.65 4.44 11.06
C LEU A 112 -2.61 5.27 12.34
N THR A 113 -3.80 5.64 12.80
CA THR A 113 -4.00 6.10 14.18
C THR A 113 -4.18 4.92 15.13
N ARG A 114 -3.92 5.13 16.42
CA ARG A 114 -4.27 4.17 17.47
C ARG A 114 -5.75 3.85 17.43
N GLU A 115 -6.58 4.88 17.34
CA GLU A 115 -8.03 4.79 17.36
C GLU A 115 -8.55 3.91 16.23
N MET A 116 -7.98 4.03 15.03
CA MET A 116 -8.33 3.18 13.89
C MET A 116 -7.97 1.72 14.13
N VAL A 117 -6.79 1.41 14.69
CA VAL A 117 -6.43 0.03 15.05
C VAL A 117 -7.34 -0.51 16.15
N CYS A 118 -7.65 0.29 17.16
CA CYS A 118 -8.50 -0.11 18.28
C CYS A 118 -9.99 -0.20 17.93
N SER A 119 -10.41 0.30 16.76
CA SER A 119 -11.78 0.15 16.27
C SER A 119 -12.15 -1.31 15.96
N ARG A 120 -11.14 -2.18 15.80
CA ARG A 120 -11.28 -3.62 15.59
C ARG A 120 -10.68 -4.39 16.75
N PRO A 121 -11.36 -5.40 17.30
CA PRO A 121 -10.85 -6.17 18.44
C PRO A 121 -9.52 -6.85 18.14
N ARG A 122 -8.68 -7.01 19.18
CA ARG A 122 -7.35 -7.65 19.08
C ARG A 122 -7.44 -9.06 18.49
N GLU A 123 -8.51 -9.77 18.80
CA GLU A 123 -8.79 -11.14 18.39
C GLU A 123 -8.87 -11.28 16.86
N ASP A 124 -9.36 -10.24 16.16
CA ASP A 124 -9.41 -10.25 14.70
C ASP A 124 -8.01 -10.22 14.09
N TYR A 125 -7.11 -9.39 14.64
CA TYR A 125 -5.72 -9.36 14.20
C TYR A 125 -5.00 -10.69 14.49
N ILE A 126 -5.31 -11.34 15.62
CA ILE A 126 -4.78 -12.67 15.95
C ILE A 126 -5.28 -13.70 14.93
N ARG A 127 -6.58 -13.68 14.57
CA ARG A 127 -7.16 -14.57 13.56
C ARG A 127 -6.52 -14.35 12.18
N MET A 128 -6.38 -13.10 11.75
CA MET A 128 -5.75 -12.74 10.47
C MET A 128 -4.28 -13.20 10.41
N ARG A 129 -3.51 -13.02 11.51
CA ARG A 129 -2.15 -13.55 11.61
C ARG A 129 -2.16 -15.08 11.56
N GLN A 130 -3.08 -15.74 12.23
CA GLN A 130 -3.17 -17.20 12.22
C GLN A 130 -3.49 -17.71 10.81
N TRP A 131 -4.38 -17.04 10.09
CA TRP A 131 -4.65 -17.33 8.67
C TRP A 131 -3.39 -17.22 7.81
N LEU A 132 -2.56 -16.18 8.01
CA LEU A 132 -1.28 -16.04 7.31
C LEU A 132 -0.31 -17.20 7.58
N LEU A 133 -0.38 -17.83 8.75
CA LEU A 133 0.48 -18.97 9.11
C LEU A 133 -0.05 -20.30 8.57
N ASP A 134 -1.38 -20.44 8.47
CA ASP A 134 -2.03 -21.71 8.14
C ASP A 134 -2.41 -21.83 6.66
N THR A 135 -2.50 -20.71 5.94
CA THR A 135 -2.92 -20.68 4.54
C THR A 135 -1.97 -21.44 3.63
N PRO A 136 -2.46 -22.21 2.64
CA PRO A 136 -1.62 -22.87 1.65
C PRO A 136 -1.11 -21.90 0.57
N LEU A 137 -1.54 -20.63 0.58
CA LEU A 137 -1.07 -19.61 -0.34
C LEU A 137 0.41 -19.29 -0.11
N THR A 138 1.14 -18.97 -1.18
CA THR A 138 2.51 -18.47 -1.05
C THR A 138 2.51 -17.09 -0.39
N ASP A 139 3.62 -16.72 0.26
CA ASP A 139 3.80 -15.41 0.90
C ASP A 139 3.49 -14.24 -0.05
N SER A 140 3.85 -14.40 -1.33
CA SER A 140 3.57 -13.40 -2.37
C SER A 140 2.06 -13.21 -2.59
N LEU A 141 1.30 -14.32 -2.70
CA LEU A 141 -0.15 -14.28 -2.91
C LEU A 141 -0.86 -13.76 -1.66
N ALA A 142 -0.55 -14.31 -0.49
CA ALA A 142 -1.15 -13.90 0.77
C ALA A 142 -0.84 -12.43 1.09
N GLY A 143 0.41 -12.00 0.89
CA GLY A 143 0.83 -10.61 1.06
C GLY A 143 0.07 -9.65 0.16
N ARG A 144 -0.13 -10.00 -1.12
CA ARG A 144 -0.89 -9.18 -2.08
C ARG A 144 -2.38 -9.12 -1.75
N VAL A 145 -2.96 -10.19 -1.21
CA VAL A 145 -4.34 -10.15 -0.68
C VAL A 145 -4.45 -9.13 0.46
N PHE A 146 -3.53 -9.16 1.43
CA PHE A 146 -3.52 -8.17 2.51
C PHE A 146 -3.27 -6.75 2.00
N GLU A 147 -2.35 -6.55 1.06
CA GLU A 147 -2.05 -5.26 0.43
C GLU A 147 -3.32 -4.56 -0.06
N TYR A 148 -4.20 -5.29 -0.76
CA TYR A 148 -5.48 -4.77 -1.26
C TYR A 148 -6.65 -4.92 -0.28
N SER A 149 -6.42 -5.42 0.93
CA SER A 149 -7.45 -5.53 1.97
C SER A 149 -7.29 -4.47 3.06
N TRP A 150 -6.13 -3.80 3.19
CA TRP A 150 -5.86 -2.89 4.31
C TRP A 150 -6.86 -1.75 4.42
N HIS A 151 -7.14 -1.03 3.33
CA HIS A 151 -8.10 0.07 3.37
C HIS A 151 -9.51 -0.41 3.74
N ILE A 152 -9.94 -1.56 3.22
CA ILE A 152 -11.26 -2.15 3.53
C ILE A 152 -11.33 -2.62 4.99
N MET A 153 -10.25 -3.24 5.48
CA MET A 153 -10.11 -3.60 6.88
C MET A 153 -10.30 -2.35 7.75
N PHE A 154 -9.73 -1.22 7.38
CA PHE A 154 -9.88 0.04 8.14
C PHE A 154 -11.11 0.87 7.77
N GLY A 155 -12.12 0.24 7.16
CA GLY A 155 -13.45 0.82 7.00
C GLY A 155 -13.65 1.66 5.75
N PHE A 156 -12.70 1.65 4.81
CA PHE A 156 -12.85 2.30 3.51
C PHE A 156 -13.57 1.37 2.52
N GLU A 157 -14.10 1.96 1.46
CA GLU A 157 -14.74 1.23 0.35
C GLU A 157 -13.74 0.36 -0.42
N GLY A 158 -14.24 -0.57 -1.24
CA GLY A 158 -13.39 -1.41 -2.09
C GLY A 158 -12.41 -0.62 -2.97
N VAL A 159 -12.82 0.56 -3.42
CA VAL A 159 -12.00 1.48 -4.22
C VAL A 159 -11.58 2.68 -3.35
N ASN A 160 -10.28 2.82 -3.11
CA ASN A 160 -9.67 3.95 -2.41
C ASN A 160 -8.55 4.55 -3.28
N CYS A 161 -8.97 5.30 -4.30
CA CYS A 161 -8.10 5.92 -5.31
C CYS A 161 -8.42 7.43 -5.38
N PRO A 162 -8.00 8.26 -4.41
CA PRO A 162 -8.05 9.70 -4.57
C PRO A 162 -7.15 10.12 -5.74
N SER A 163 -7.47 11.24 -6.41
CA SER A 163 -6.58 11.75 -7.45
C SER A 163 -5.18 12.04 -6.89
N ALA A 164 -4.15 11.93 -7.73
CA ALA A 164 -2.78 12.17 -7.30
C ALA A 164 -2.62 13.56 -6.66
N GLY A 165 -3.21 14.60 -7.27
CA GLY A 165 -3.19 15.96 -6.73
C GLY A 165 -3.85 16.09 -5.35
N GLU A 166 -5.02 15.48 -5.15
CA GLU A 166 -5.68 15.48 -3.85
C GLU A 166 -4.84 14.75 -2.80
N CYS A 167 -4.31 13.57 -3.14
CA CYS A 167 -3.50 12.78 -2.24
C CYS A 167 -2.23 13.54 -1.83
N TYR A 168 -1.45 14.05 -2.77
CA TYR A 168 -0.22 14.77 -2.44
C TYR A 168 -0.48 16.05 -1.64
N CYS A 169 -1.57 16.77 -1.92
CA CYS A 169 -1.96 17.93 -1.14
C CYS A 169 -2.31 17.54 0.31
N LYS A 170 -3.22 16.58 0.51
CA LYS A 170 -3.72 16.23 1.84
C LYS A 170 -2.72 15.43 2.67
N VAL A 171 -1.99 14.50 2.05
CA VAL A 171 -1.04 13.61 2.72
C VAL A 171 0.30 14.29 2.96
N TYR A 172 0.76 15.14 2.03
CA TYR A 172 2.13 15.66 2.03
C TYR A 172 2.26 17.19 1.98
N ASP A 173 1.15 17.94 2.02
CA ASP A 173 1.11 19.41 1.91
C ASP A 173 1.76 19.94 0.63
N ARG A 174 1.52 19.22 -0.48
CA ARG A 174 2.00 19.57 -1.84
C ARG A 174 0.81 19.88 -2.74
N CYS A 175 0.19 21.04 -2.54
CA CYS A 175 -1.05 21.40 -3.22
C CYS A 175 -0.86 22.14 -4.56
N ASP A 176 0.29 22.79 -4.75
CA ASP A 176 0.55 23.65 -5.91
C ASP A 176 1.24 22.92 -7.08
N MET A 177 0.95 21.63 -7.25
CA MET A 177 1.55 20.81 -8.30
C MET A 177 0.66 20.76 -9.54
N GLN A 178 1.30 20.62 -10.72
CA GLN A 178 0.60 20.26 -11.94
C GLN A 178 0.33 18.76 -11.92
N CYS A 179 -0.95 18.38 -11.87
CA CYS A 179 -1.39 17.01 -11.71
C CYS A 179 -2.50 16.67 -12.69
N GLU A 180 -2.43 15.45 -13.21
CA GLU A 180 -3.55 14.74 -13.79
C GLU A 180 -4.27 13.93 -12.69
N GLU A 181 -5.26 13.14 -13.07
CA GLU A 181 -5.98 12.27 -12.12
C GLU A 181 -5.05 11.24 -11.48
N ASP A 182 -4.13 10.66 -12.26
CA ASP A 182 -3.33 9.49 -11.89
C ASP A 182 -1.91 9.83 -11.39
N SER A 183 -1.42 11.03 -11.67
CA SER A 183 -0.02 11.42 -11.47
C SER A 183 0.18 12.94 -11.39
N CYS A 184 1.37 13.35 -10.94
CA CYS A 184 1.78 14.76 -10.90
C CYS A 184 3.19 14.91 -11.49
N GLU A 185 3.47 16.06 -12.10
CA GLU A 185 4.78 16.37 -12.68
C GLU A 185 5.90 16.31 -11.63
N GLU A 186 7.09 15.85 -12.04
CA GLU A 186 8.29 15.73 -11.20
C GLU A 186 8.09 14.94 -9.88
N ARG A 187 7.08 14.07 -9.84
CA ARG A 187 6.87 13.11 -8.75
C ARG A 187 7.36 11.72 -9.14
N TYR A 188 6.99 10.75 -8.32
CA TYR A 188 7.35 9.34 -8.49
C TYR A 188 7.08 8.85 -9.93
N GLN A 189 8.02 8.05 -10.43
CA GLN A 189 7.85 7.27 -11.66
C GLN A 189 8.12 5.81 -11.35
N LEU A 190 7.38 4.90 -11.98
CA LEU A 190 7.60 3.46 -11.80
C LEU A 190 8.99 3.09 -12.38
N PRO A 191 9.91 2.52 -11.58
CA PRO A 191 11.22 2.17 -12.09
C PRO A 191 11.17 0.98 -13.06
N PRO A 192 12.19 0.84 -13.93
CA PRO A 192 12.28 -0.29 -14.86
C PRO A 192 12.47 -1.65 -14.18
N PHE A 193 12.97 -1.66 -12.93
CA PHE A 193 13.19 -2.88 -12.15
C PHE A 193 12.76 -2.67 -10.70
N SER A 194 12.38 -3.77 -10.02
CA SER A 194 11.97 -3.77 -8.60
C SER A 194 13.13 -3.64 -7.62
N THR A 195 14.38 -3.75 -8.08
CA THR A 195 15.59 -3.63 -7.25
C THR A 195 16.40 -2.43 -7.71
N LEU A 196 16.62 -1.46 -6.83
CA LEU A 196 17.44 -0.28 -7.14
C LEU A 196 18.89 -0.67 -7.45
N PRO A 197 19.60 0.11 -8.30
CA PRO A 197 20.98 -0.20 -8.65
C PRO A 197 21.91 -0.06 -7.44
N GLU A 198 23.01 -0.82 -7.46
CA GLU A 198 24.07 -0.67 -6.47
C GLU A 198 24.63 0.76 -6.52
N GLY A 199 24.74 1.42 -5.36
CA GLY A 199 25.17 2.81 -5.26
C GLY A 199 24.06 3.86 -5.34
N TRP A 200 22.79 3.46 -5.45
CA TRP A 200 21.66 4.40 -5.27
C TRP A 200 21.73 5.09 -3.89
N PRO A 201 21.44 6.40 -3.77
CA PRO A 201 20.89 7.30 -4.79
C PRO A 201 21.91 7.99 -5.70
N TYR A 202 23.21 7.72 -5.57
CA TYR A 202 24.28 8.43 -6.29
C TYR A 202 24.61 7.84 -7.66
N ILE A 203 24.28 6.56 -7.90
CA ILE A 203 24.47 5.88 -9.18
C ILE A 203 23.09 5.46 -9.71
N GLY A 204 22.82 5.78 -10.98
CA GLY A 204 21.56 5.48 -11.65
C GLY A 204 21.56 4.12 -12.35
N TRP A 205 20.46 3.85 -13.05
CA TRP A 205 20.17 2.55 -13.66
C TRP A 205 21.14 2.16 -14.78
N HIS A 206 21.77 3.15 -15.42
CA HIS A 206 22.74 2.96 -16.50
C HIS A 206 24.18 3.26 -16.04
N GLY A 207 24.43 3.30 -14.72
CA GLY A 207 25.74 3.60 -14.15
C GLY A 207 26.11 5.08 -14.16
N GLU A 208 25.18 5.95 -14.54
CA GLU A 208 25.36 7.39 -14.55
C GLU A 208 25.44 7.97 -13.13
N THR A 209 26.28 8.99 -12.94
CA THR A 209 26.33 9.72 -11.67
C THR A 209 25.09 10.60 -11.52
N ARG A 210 24.44 10.49 -10.36
CA ARG A 210 23.28 11.30 -9.95
C ARG A 210 23.72 12.33 -8.92
N ASN A 211 23.22 13.55 -9.05
CA ASN A 211 23.48 14.62 -8.10
C ASN A 211 22.43 14.60 -6.97
N PHE A 212 22.46 13.56 -6.14
CA PHE A 212 21.55 13.44 -5.00
C PHE A 212 21.90 14.47 -3.92
N SER A 213 20.91 15.28 -3.53
CA SER A 213 21.03 16.33 -2.50
C SER A 213 19.99 16.20 -1.39
N GLY A 214 19.39 15.01 -1.26
CA GLY A 214 18.42 14.73 -0.22
C GLY A 214 19.04 14.70 1.19
N PRO A 215 18.21 14.54 2.22
CA PRO A 215 18.65 14.58 3.60
C PRO A 215 19.70 13.48 3.91
N PRO A 216 20.52 13.64 4.96
CA PRO A 216 21.42 12.57 5.40
C PRO A 216 20.66 11.36 5.93
#